data_AF-G8U186-F1
#
_entry.id   AF-G8U186-F1
#
_cell.length_a   1.000
_cell.length_b   1.000
_cell.length_c   1.000
_cell.angle_alpha   90.00
_cell.angle_beta   90.00
_cell.angle_gamma   90.00
#
_symmetry.space_group_name_H-M   'P 1'
#
loop_
_entity.id
_entity.type
_entity.pdbx_description
1 polymer ?
#
loop_
_entity_poly.entity_id
_entity_poly.type
_entity_poly.pdbx_seq_one_letter_code
_entity_poly.pdbx_strand_id
1 'polypeptide(L)'
;MRNELIYHILLVGHVTMAIAGFIVSGGLAIAAWRQRGKAAFSPQFWRWQTLVQIITVLLGAFGLGLFLIGSRPKVIWHLLYGALALLTVLMQRAVGTDGAILAGMSAGGQEAAQALAPRRLAWVVFGLNIFLWAMYGRGLSTGFFGV
;
A
#
# COMPACT_ATOMS: atom_id res chain seq x y z
N MET A 1 -18.14 0.97 -28.71
CA MET A 1 -17.19 2.08 -28.84
C MET A 1 -16.95 2.88 -27.54
N ARG A 2 -17.81 3.81 -27.09
CA ARG A 2 -17.51 4.64 -25.89
C ARG A 2 -17.30 3.82 -24.60
N ASN A 3 -18.16 2.83 -24.37
CA ASN A 3 -18.07 1.98 -23.17
C ASN A 3 -16.84 1.07 -23.19
N GLU A 4 -16.39 0.65 -24.38
CA GLU A 4 -15.18 -0.17 -24.52
C GLU A 4 -13.93 0.66 -24.23
N LEU A 5 -13.85 1.91 -24.71
CA LEU A 5 -12.73 2.79 -24.39
C LEU A 5 -12.61 3.03 -22.88
N ILE A 6 -13.73 3.33 -22.20
CA ILE A 6 -13.75 3.53 -20.74
C ILE A 6 -13.31 2.26 -20.02
N TYR A 7 -13.82 1.09 -20.42
CA TYR A 7 -13.42 -0.20 -19.87
C TYR A 7 -11.90 -0.41 -19.98
N HIS A 8 -11.30 -0.17 -21.15
CA HIS A 8 -9.87 -0.37 -21.36
C HIS A 8 -9.03 0.58 -20.51
N ILE A 9 -9.42 1.85 -20.41
CA ILE A 9 -8.73 2.83 -19.55
C ILE A 9 -8.76 2.38 -18.08
N LEU A 10 -9.94 1.96 -17.59
CA LEU A 10 -10.10 1.50 -16.22
C LEU A 10 -9.31 0.22 -15.96
N LEU A 11 -9.33 -0.74 -16.89
CA LEU A 11 -8.63 -2.02 -16.77
C LEU A 11 -7.11 -1.82 -16.78
N VAL A 12 -6.59 -1.08 -17.77
CA VAL A 12 -5.17 -0.80 -17.88
C VAL A 12 -4.69 0.00 -16.67
N GLY A 13 -5.47 1.00 -16.24
CA GLY A 13 -5.20 1.77 -15.03
C GLY A 13 -5.13 0.89 -13.78
N HIS A 14 -6.13 0.03 -13.56
CA HIS A 14 -6.17 -0.90 -12.44
C HIS A 14 -4.96 -1.83 -12.43
N VAL A 15 -4.67 -2.49 -13.56
CA VAL A 15 -3.53 -3.40 -13.71
C VAL A 15 -2.21 -2.68 -13.46
N THR A 16 -2.03 -1.50 -14.05
CA THR A 16 -0.79 -0.72 -13.92
C THR A 16 -0.55 -0.32 -12.46
N MET A 17 -1.60 0.13 -11.77
CA MET A 17 -1.52 0.47 -10.34
C MET A 17 -1.20 -0.76 -9.49
N ALA A 18 -1.75 -1.93 -9.80
CA ALA A 18 -1.45 -3.16 -9.07
C ALA A 18 0.03 -3.56 -9.22
N ILE A 19 0.57 -3.51 -10.44
CA ILE A 19 1.99 -3.80 -10.70
C ILE A 19 2.90 -2.77 -10.03
N ALA A 20 2.59 -1.47 -10.16
CA ALA A 20 3.36 -0.41 -9.54
C ALA A 20 3.35 -0.54 -8.00
N GLY A 21 2.18 -0.78 -7.41
CA GLY A 21 2.03 -1.00 -5.97
C GLY A 21 2.83 -2.21 -5.50
N PHE A 22 2.78 -3.32 -6.23
CA PHE A 22 3.56 -4.52 -5.93
C PHE A 22 5.06 -4.21 -5.91
N ILE A 23 5.59 -3.57 -6.96
CA ILE A 23 7.03 -3.27 -7.05
C ILE A 23 7.46 -2.30 -5.94
N VAL A 24 6.75 -1.18 -5.78
CA VAL A 24 7.14 -0.13 -4.83
C VAL A 24 7.02 -0.62 -3.39
N SER A 25 5.93 -1.34 -3.05
CA SER A 25 5.75 -1.87 -1.70
C SER A 25 6.76 -2.96 -1.37
N GLY A 26 7.11 -3.83 -2.32
CA GLY A 26 8.21 -4.79 -2.17
C GLY A 26 9.56 -4.08 -1.93
N GLY A 27 9.84 -3.02 -2.69
CA GLY A 27 11.03 -2.18 -2.50
C GLY A 27 11.08 -1.51 -1.12
N LEU A 28 9.95 -0.98 -0.64
CA LEU A 28 9.82 -0.39 0.68
C LEU A 28 9.96 -1.41 1.81
N ALA A 29 9.43 -2.62 1.65
CA ALA A 29 9.66 -3.71 2.60
C ALA A 29 11.15 -4.04 2.72
N ILE A 30 11.86 -4.20 1.60
CA ILE A 30 13.31 -4.44 1.60
C ILE A 30 14.06 -3.25 2.24
N ALA A 31 13.68 -2.02 1.92
CA ALA A 31 14.29 -0.82 2.49
C ALA A 31 14.06 -0.72 4.00
N ALA A 32 12.84 -1.04 4.48
CA ALA A 32 12.49 -1.09 5.89
C ALA A 32 13.31 -2.15 6.64
N TRP A 33 13.41 -3.35 6.07
CA TRP A 33 14.26 -4.42 6.61
C TRP A 33 15.72 -3.99 6.73
N ARG A 34 16.30 -3.39 5.68
CA ARG A 34 17.70 -2.94 5.69
C ARG A 34 17.95 -1.81 6.69
N GLN A 35 16.96 -0.97 6.95
CA GLN A 35 17.06 0.17 7.85
C GLN A 35 16.55 -0.10 9.27
N ARG A 36 16.16 -1.34 9.60
CA ARG A 36 15.59 -1.72 10.91
C ARG A 36 16.48 -1.38 12.13
N GLY A 37 17.78 -1.23 11.92
CA GLY A 37 18.74 -0.85 12.96
C GLY A 37 19.00 0.66 13.08
N LYS A 38 18.45 1.47 12.16
CA LYS A 38 18.65 2.93 12.14
C LYS A 38 17.65 3.65 13.04
N ALA A 39 18.06 4.81 13.56
CA ALA A 39 17.22 5.65 14.41
C ALA A 39 16.09 6.36 13.65
N ALA A 40 16.21 6.55 12.33
CA ALA A 40 15.19 7.19 11.51
C ALA A 40 15.24 6.74 10.05
N PHE A 41 14.09 6.79 9.38
CA PHE A 41 13.94 6.63 7.95
C PHE A 41 14.27 7.94 7.21
N SER A 42 14.83 7.83 6.01
CA SER A 42 15.10 9.01 5.20
C SER A 42 13.81 9.68 4.71
N PRO A 43 13.80 11.01 4.45
CA PRO A 43 12.65 11.68 3.84
C PRO A 43 12.20 11.04 2.52
N GLN A 44 13.15 10.50 1.75
CA GLN A 44 12.85 9.81 0.49
C GLN A 44 12.03 8.53 0.72
N PHE A 45 12.28 7.80 1.80
CA PHE A 45 11.51 6.61 2.16
C PHE A 45 10.03 6.96 2.33
N TRP A 46 9.74 8.04 3.06
CA TRP A 46 8.37 8.49 3.30
C TRP A 46 7.67 8.98 2.03
N ARG A 47 8.38 9.64 1.11
CA ARG A 47 7.81 9.99 -0.21
C ARG A 47 7.35 8.76 -0.99
N TRP A 48 8.17 7.71 -0.99
CA TRP A 48 7.79 6.43 -1.62
C TRP A 48 6.63 5.75 -0.89
N GLN A 49 6.58 5.83 0.44
CA GLN A 49 5.42 5.33 1.22
C GLN A 49 4.13 6.06 0.82
N THR A 50 4.16 7.39 0.74
CA THR A 50 3.02 8.19 0.28
C THR A 50 2.63 7.82 -1.15
N LEU A 51 3.60 7.53 -2.03
CA LEU A 51 3.30 7.06 -3.38
C LEU A 51 2.53 5.73 -3.38
N VAL A 52 2.91 4.75 -2.56
CA VAL A 52 2.17 3.48 -2.42
C VAL A 52 0.74 3.72 -1.95
N GLN A 53 0.53 4.64 -1.01
CA GLN A 53 -0.81 5.01 -0.55
C GLN A 53 -1.66 5.57 -1.71
N ILE A 54 -1.10 6.51 -2.48
CA ILE A 54 -1.78 7.09 -3.66
C ILE A 54 -2.11 6.00 -4.68
N ILE A 55 -1.15 5.13 -5.01
CA ILE A 55 -1.35 3.99 -5.92
C ILE A 55 -2.49 3.11 -5.43
N THR A 56 -2.57 2.81 -4.13
CA THR A 56 -3.62 1.96 -3.56
C THR A 56 -5.00 2.60 -3.68
N VAL A 57 -5.11 3.90 -3.43
CA VAL A 57 -6.37 4.63 -3.58
C VAL A 57 -6.82 4.63 -5.03
N LEU A 58 -5.89 4.91 -5.97
CA LEU A 58 -6.19 4.86 -7.41
C LEU A 58 -6.57 3.45 -7.87
N LEU A 59 -5.87 2.42 -7.39
CA LEU A 59 -6.19 1.02 -7.65
C LEU A 59 -7.63 0.69 -7.24
N GLY A 60 -8.02 1.13 -6.03
CA GLY A 60 -9.38 1.00 -5.51
C GLY A 60 -10.42 1.75 -6.36
N ALA A 61 -10.12 2.98 -6.76
CA ALA A 61 -11.00 3.79 -7.61
C ALA A 61 -11.22 3.14 -9.00
N PHE A 62 -10.15 2.65 -9.64
CA PHE A 62 -10.26 1.93 -10.90
C PHE A 62 -11.04 0.62 -10.74
N GLY A 63 -10.77 -0.14 -9.67
CA GLY A 63 -11.48 -1.39 -9.38
C GLY A 63 -12.97 -1.18 -9.14
N LEU A 64 -13.34 -0.15 -8.39
CA LEU A 64 -14.73 0.26 -8.19
C LEU A 64 -15.37 0.71 -9.50
N GLY A 65 -14.66 1.50 -10.32
CA GLY A 65 -15.13 1.89 -11.65
C GLY A 65 -15.45 0.69 -12.54
N LEU A 66 -14.56 -0.31 -12.59
CA LEU A 66 -14.78 -1.57 -13.31
C LEU A 66 -16.03 -2.29 -12.80
N PHE A 67 -16.20 -2.38 -11.48
CA PHE A 67 -17.37 -3.00 -10.86
C PHE A 67 -18.68 -2.31 -11.24
N LEU A 68 -18.70 -0.96 -11.19
CA LEU A 68 -19.88 -0.16 -11.50
C LEU A 68 -20.30 -0.24 -12.97
N ILE A 69 -19.37 -0.49 -13.90
CA ILE A 69 -19.70 -0.74 -15.32
C ILE A 69 -20.05 -2.21 -15.62
N GLY A 70 -20.25 -3.03 -14.58
CA GLY A 70 -20.70 -4.41 -14.69
C GLY A 70 -19.58 -5.45 -14.80
N SER A 71 -18.31 -5.07 -14.68
CA SER A 71 -17.20 -6.02 -14.69
C SER A 71 -17.05 -6.65 -13.32
N ARG A 72 -17.40 -7.93 -13.19
CA ARG A 72 -17.25 -8.67 -11.93
C ARG A 72 -15.92 -9.45 -11.92
N PRO A 73 -15.17 -9.44 -10.81
CA PRO A 73 -13.97 -10.26 -10.71
C PRO A 73 -14.37 -11.75 -10.73
N LYS A 74 -13.53 -12.59 -11.34
CA LYS A 74 -13.74 -14.05 -11.41
C LYS A 74 -13.75 -14.70 -10.03
N VAL A 75 -12.97 -14.15 -9.10
CA VAL A 75 -12.85 -14.61 -7.71
C VAL A 75 -13.41 -13.54 -6.79
N ILE A 76 -14.47 -13.84 -6.02
CA ILE A 76 -15.13 -12.85 -5.16
C ILE A 76 -14.19 -12.31 -4.06
N TRP A 77 -13.25 -13.13 -3.59
CA TRP A 77 -12.21 -12.75 -2.64
C TRP A 77 -11.29 -11.62 -3.15
N HIS A 78 -11.24 -11.39 -4.46
CA HIS A 78 -10.49 -10.26 -5.03
C HIS A 78 -10.95 -8.91 -4.46
N LEU A 79 -12.26 -8.76 -4.23
CA LEU A 79 -12.81 -7.55 -3.61
C LEU A 79 -12.35 -7.40 -2.16
N LEU A 80 -12.24 -8.51 -1.42
CA LEU A 80 -11.74 -8.49 -0.04
C LEU A 80 -10.28 -8.04 0.01
N TYR A 81 -9.41 -8.56 -0.87
CA TYR A 81 -8.01 -8.14 -0.91
C TYR A 81 -7.88 -6.65 -1.21
N GLY A 82 -8.66 -6.14 -2.17
CA GLY A 82 -8.72 -4.71 -2.47
C GLY A 82 -9.19 -3.87 -1.28
N ALA A 83 -10.24 -4.31 -0.58
CA ALA A 83 -10.75 -3.63 0.60
C ALA A 83 -9.74 -3.61 1.76
N LEU A 84 -9.06 -4.73 2.02
CA LEU A 84 -8.02 -4.81 3.04
C LEU A 84 -6.81 -3.92 2.73
N ALA A 85 -6.39 -3.86 1.45
CA ALA A 85 -5.32 -2.96 1.03
C ALA A 85 -5.71 -1.48 1.24
N LEU A 86 -6.93 -1.09 0.87
CA LEU A 86 -7.46 0.25 1.11
C LEU A 86 -7.54 0.59 2.60
N LEU A 87 -8.09 -0.32 3.41
CA LEU A 87 -8.18 -0.14 4.86
C LEU A 87 -6.80 0.05 5.49
N THR A 88 -5.81 -0.73 5.05
CA THR A 88 -4.41 -0.63 5.51
C THR A 88 -3.86 0.78 5.25
N VAL A 89 -4.08 1.32 4.06
CA VAL A 89 -3.63 2.68 3.70
C VAL A 89 -4.39 3.77 4.45
N LEU A 90 -5.71 3.61 4.64
CA LEU A 90 -6.51 4.57 5.42
C LEU A 90 -6.09 4.58 6.89
N MET A 91 -5.83 3.40 7.47
CA MET A 91 -5.31 3.29 8.84
C MET A 91 -3.91 3.90 8.96
N GLN A 92 -3.01 3.64 8.00
CA GLN A 92 -1.69 4.29 7.96
C GLN A 92 -1.80 5.81 8.00
N ARG A 93 -2.72 6.37 7.22
CA ARG A 93 -2.93 7.82 7.13
C ARG A 93 -3.59 8.39 8.39
N ALA A 94 -4.60 7.70 8.94
CA ALA A 94 -5.27 8.11 10.17
C ALA A 94 -4.36 8.08 11.40
N VAL A 95 -3.43 7.11 11.47
CA VAL A 95 -2.45 6.96 12.56
C VAL A 95 -1.23 7.87 12.36
N GLY A 96 -1.20 8.68 11.29
CA GLY A 96 -0.11 9.63 11.08
C GLY A 96 1.24 8.97 10.79
N THR A 97 1.24 7.80 10.15
CA THR A 97 2.49 7.13 9.72
C THR A 97 3.15 7.82 8.53
N ASP A 98 2.59 8.91 8.02
CA ASP A 98 3.32 9.88 7.21
C ASP A 98 4.36 10.52 8.13
N GLY A 99 5.65 10.27 7.89
CA GLY A 99 6.77 10.46 8.82
C GLY A 99 6.93 11.81 9.57
N ALA A 100 6.04 12.78 9.40
CA ALA A 100 5.96 14.02 10.16
C ALA A 100 5.30 13.87 11.56
N ILE A 101 4.25 13.04 11.72
CA ILE A 101 3.55 12.93 13.02
C ILE A 101 4.28 11.97 13.96
N LEU A 102 4.76 10.83 13.46
CA LEU A 102 5.55 9.89 14.28
C LEU A 102 6.90 10.46 14.76
N ALA A 103 7.49 11.38 14.00
CA ALA A 103 8.68 12.11 14.44
C ALA A 103 8.37 13.16 15.54
N GLY A 104 7.13 13.67 15.59
CA GLY A 104 6.67 14.63 16.59
C GLY A 104 6.05 14.01 17.85
N MET A 105 5.53 12.78 17.79
CA MET A 105 4.90 12.09 18.92
C MET A 105 5.89 11.46 19.91
N SER A 106 7.20 11.47 19.65
CA SER A 106 8.23 10.97 20.58
C SER A 106 8.63 11.98 21.68
N ALA A 107 7.81 13.00 21.93
CA ALA A 107 8.11 14.10 22.85
C ALA A 107 7.78 13.81 24.35
N GLY A 108 7.49 12.57 24.74
CA GLY A 108 7.23 12.21 26.14
C GLY A 108 7.93 10.92 26.58
N GLY A 109 9.11 11.03 27.19
CA GLY A 109 9.83 9.91 27.87
C GLY A 109 11.10 9.45 27.13
N GLN A 110 12.22 10.12 27.38
CA GLN A 110 13.10 10.60 26.30
C GLN A 110 14.37 9.77 26.01
N GLU A 111 14.64 8.61 26.63
CA GLU A 111 15.92 7.90 26.36
C GLU A 111 15.78 6.41 26.02
N ALA A 112 14.92 5.65 26.73
CA ALA A 112 14.70 4.23 26.41
C ALA A 112 13.62 4.01 25.33
N ALA A 113 12.58 4.87 25.30
CA ALA A 113 11.54 4.81 24.28
C ALA A 113 12.05 5.31 22.91
N GLN A 114 13.02 6.24 22.88
CA GLN A 114 13.61 6.77 21.66
C GLN A 114 14.52 5.78 20.92
N ALA A 115 15.11 4.80 21.61
CA ALA A 115 15.90 3.75 20.96
C ALA A 115 15.04 2.57 20.44
N LEU A 116 13.91 2.29 21.11
CA LEU A 116 12.99 1.20 20.75
C LEU A 116 11.91 1.62 19.75
N ALA A 117 11.47 2.88 19.75
CA ALA A 117 10.45 3.39 18.83
C ALA A 117 10.87 3.29 17.34
N PRO A 118 12.12 3.61 16.93
CA PRO A 118 12.55 3.46 15.55
C PRO A 118 12.57 2.01 15.07
N ARG A 119 13.03 1.08 15.93
CA ARG A 119 13.07 -0.34 15.63
C ARG A 119 11.66 -0.91 15.49
N ARG A 120 10.74 -0.56 16.39
CA ARG A 120 9.33 -0.95 16.31
C ARG A 120 8.66 -0.36 15.07
N LEU A 121 8.93 0.91 14.76
CA LEU A 121 8.42 1.56 13.56
C LEU A 121 8.90 0.86 12.28
N ALA A 122 10.17 0.47 12.22
CA ALA A 122 10.70 -0.24 11.05
C ALA A 122 10.00 -1.59 10.84
N TRP A 123 9.69 -2.33 11.90
CA TRP A 123 8.93 -3.57 11.81
C TRP A 123 7.47 -3.36 11.42
N VAL A 124 6.83 -2.31 11.93
CA VAL A 124 5.46 -1.95 11.53
C VAL A 124 5.42 -1.61 10.04
N VAL A 125 6.31 -0.74 9.59
CA VAL A 125 6.36 -0.33 8.18
C VAL A 125 6.75 -1.49 7.27
N PHE A 126 7.67 -2.35 7.70
CA PHE A 126 8.00 -3.59 7.01
C PHE A 126 6.78 -4.51 6.87
N GLY A 127 6.09 -4.79 7.98
CA GLY A 127 4.92 -5.66 8.01
C GLY A 127 3.80 -5.13 7.13
N LEU A 128 3.53 -3.82 7.17
CA LEU A 128 2.50 -3.19 6.34
C LEU A 128 2.86 -3.26 4.85
N ASN A 129 4.12 -3.05 4.48
CA ASN A 129 4.54 -3.16 3.09
C ASN A 129 4.57 -4.61 2.59
N ILE A 130 4.96 -5.59 3.42
CA ILE A 130 4.81 -7.01 3.05
C ILE A 130 3.34 -7.37 2.87
N PHE A 131 2.47 -6.88 3.75
CA PHE A 131 1.03 -7.13 3.64
C PHE A 131 0.48 -6.55 2.33
N LEU A 132 0.77 -5.29 2.03
CA LEU A 132 0.35 -4.66 0.77
C LEU A 132 0.93 -5.38 -0.45
N TRP A 133 2.22 -5.72 -0.43
CA TRP A 133 2.88 -6.53 -1.45
C TRP A 133 2.13 -7.85 -1.69
N ALA A 134 1.74 -8.57 -0.63
CA ALA A 134 0.97 -9.80 -0.72
C ALA A 134 -0.44 -9.56 -1.28
N MET A 135 -1.12 -8.48 -0.87
CA MET A 135 -2.44 -8.12 -1.40
C MET A 135 -2.38 -7.81 -2.90
N TYR A 136 -1.39 -7.03 -3.36
CA TYR A 136 -1.20 -6.78 -4.79
C TYR A 136 -0.85 -8.07 -5.54
N GLY A 137 0.06 -8.89 -5.01
CA GLY A 137 0.44 -10.17 -5.63
C GLY A 137 -0.76 -11.13 -5.75
N ARG A 138 -1.60 -11.21 -4.72
CA ARG A 138 -2.84 -12.00 -4.79
C ARG A 138 -3.86 -11.37 -5.73
N GLY A 139 -3.97 -10.04 -5.76
CA GLY A 139 -4.80 -9.31 -6.71
C GLY A 139 -4.41 -9.60 -8.17
N LEU A 140 -3.11 -9.53 -8.48
CA LEU A 140 -2.57 -9.87 -9.80
C LEU A 140 -2.85 -11.33 -10.15
N SER A 141 -2.57 -12.28 -9.25
CA SER A 141 -2.80 -13.70 -9.54
C SER A 141 -4.28 -14.05 -9.76
N THR A 142 -5.17 -13.55 -8.90
CA THR A 142 -6.61 -13.81 -8.99
C THR A 142 -7.28 -13.04 -10.14
N GLY A 143 -6.79 -11.83 -10.47
CA GLY A 143 -7.28 -11.01 -11.56
C GLY A 143 -6.90 -11.54 -12.94
N PHE A 144 -5.64 -11.97 -13.12
CA PHE A 144 -5.15 -12.49 -14.39
C PHE A 144 -5.46 -13.95 -14.63
N PHE A 145 -5.25 -14.81 -13.63
CA PHE A 145 -5.31 -16.26 -13.81
C PHE A 145 -6.63 -16.87 -13.32
N GLY A 146 -7.43 -16.15 -12.53
CA GLY A 146 -8.73 -16.64 -12.05
C GLY A 146 -8.65 -17.85 -11.11
N VAL A 147 -7.49 -18.08 -10.49
CA VAL A 147 -7.20 -19.19 -9.57
C VAL A 147 -7.04 -18.71 -8.12
#